data_AF-A0A1Q7ZZD5-F1
#
_entry.id   AF-A0A1Q7ZZD5-F1
#
_cell.length_a   1.000
_cell.length_b   1.000
_cell.length_c   1.000
_cell.angle_alpha   90.00
_cell.angle_beta   90.00
_cell.angle_gamma   90.00
#
_symmetry.space_group_name_H-M   'P 1'
#
loop_
_entity.id
_entity.type
_entity.pdbx_description
1 polymer ?
#
loop_
_entity_poly.entity_id
_entity_poly.type
_entity_poly.pdbx_seq_one_letter_code
_entity_poly.pdbx_strand_id
1 'polypeptide(L)'
;MFTESSLRQHPAVIKAFTGLPAEAFWDLIEKIAEQLPAYEEQRLGRAHRQRMIGGGRDFDQPLVIRVALVLTYLRLHIPQEAVAQLYGATQSDVSRELRRLLPVLQAALPCPAVWQQLAEGADLSPEQCLELEQLMDRRALIDATEQRISRPTESTKRKEHYSGKKKFHAQDPARH
;
A
#
# COMPACT_ATOMS: atom_id res chain seq x y z
N MET A 1 20.80 4.06 -6.36
CA MET A 1 19.94 4.06 -5.17
C MET A 1 19.55 5.49 -4.86
N PHE A 2 18.27 5.77 -4.62
CA PHE A 2 17.80 7.09 -4.23
C PHE A 2 18.14 7.37 -2.77
N THR A 3 18.75 8.52 -2.55
CA THR A 3 19.06 9.09 -1.24
C THR A 3 18.27 10.38 -1.07
N GLU A 4 18.16 10.89 0.16
CA GLU A 4 17.50 12.17 0.40
C GLU A 4 18.15 13.30 -0.41
N SER A 5 19.49 13.33 -0.45
CA SER A 5 20.25 14.30 -1.25
C SER A 5 19.92 14.20 -2.74
N SER A 6 19.82 12.99 -3.28
CA SER A 6 19.46 12.75 -4.68
C SER A 6 18.04 13.21 -4.99
N LEU A 7 17.09 12.95 -4.09
CA LEU A 7 15.70 13.42 -4.24
C LEU A 7 15.60 14.95 -4.21
N ARG A 8 16.38 15.62 -3.35
CA ARG A 8 16.45 17.10 -3.32
C ARG A 8 17.05 17.67 -4.59
N GLN A 9 18.09 17.03 -5.13
CA GLN A 9 18.74 17.45 -6.38
C GLN A 9 17.89 17.18 -7.62
N HIS A 10 17.01 16.18 -7.58
CA HIS A 10 16.18 15.77 -8.72
C HIS A 10 14.68 15.71 -8.38
N PRO A 11 14.00 16.87 -8.23
CA PRO A 11 12.57 16.94 -7.92
C PRO A 11 11.66 16.18 -8.90
N ALA A 12 12.08 16.07 -10.17
CA ALA A 12 11.34 15.33 -11.19
C ALA A 12 11.22 13.82 -10.86
N VAL A 13 12.23 13.25 -10.20
CA VAL A 13 12.21 11.85 -9.75
C VAL A 13 11.15 11.64 -8.69
N ILE A 14 10.98 12.58 -7.76
CA ILE A 14 9.93 12.50 -6.73
C ILE A 14 8.58 12.33 -7.41
N LYS A 15 8.24 13.21 -8.36
CA LYS A 15 6.96 13.13 -9.07
C LYS A 15 6.80 11.84 -9.88
N ALA A 16 7.85 11.40 -10.56
CA ALA A 16 7.79 10.20 -11.39
C ALA A 16 7.50 8.94 -10.56
N PHE A 17 8.13 8.82 -9.39
CA PHE A 17 8.06 7.60 -8.58
C PHE A 17 6.96 7.64 -7.51
N THR A 18 6.70 8.79 -6.88
CA THR A 18 5.68 8.90 -5.81
C THR A 18 4.33 9.39 -6.32
N GLY A 19 4.28 10.01 -7.50
CA GLY A 19 3.08 10.66 -8.04
C GLY A 19 2.80 12.05 -7.45
N LEU A 20 3.60 12.53 -6.49
CA LEU A 20 3.42 13.84 -5.85
C LEU A 20 4.35 14.89 -6.44
N PRO A 21 3.90 16.15 -6.63
CA PRO A 21 4.81 17.27 -6.80
C PRO A 21 5.84 17.32 -5.66
N ALA A 22 7.06 17.75 -5.94
CA ALA A 22 8.14 17.74 -4.96
C ALA A 22 7.79 18.56 -3.70
N GLU A 23 7.19 19.73 -3.85
CA GLU A 23 6.71 20.57 -2.74
C GLU A 23 5.73 19.80 -1.84
N ALA A 24 4.67 19.24 -2.44
CA ALA A 24 3.67 18.45 -1.72
C ALA A 24 4.26 17.21 -1.04
N PHE A 25 5.31 16.61 -1.62
CA PHE A 25 6.03 15.51 -1.00
C PHE A 25 6.78 15.97 0.26
N TRP A 26 7.49 17.10 0.22
CA TRP A 26 8.20 17.62 1.40
C TRP A 26 7.24 18.08 2.50
N ASP A 27 6.14 18.74 2.14
CA ASP A 27 5.06 19.09 3.09
C ASP A 27 4.48 17.84 3.77
N LEU A 28 4.34 16.75 3.02
CA LEU A 28 3.87 15.47 3.56
C LEU A 28 4.90 14.88 4.53
N ILE A 29 6.19 14.97 4.25
CA ILE A 29 7.24 14.51 5.18
C ILE A 29 7.14 15.26 6.51
N GLU A 30 6.96 16.58 6.49
CA GLU A 30 6.84 17.40 7.70
C GLU A 30 5.62 16.96 8.53
N LYS A 31 4.45 16.83 7.89
CA LYS A 31 3.23 16.35 8.54
C LYS A 31 3.39 14.96 9.16
N ILE A 32 4.06 14.04 8.45
CA ILE A 32 4.31 12.69 8.97
C ILE A 32 5.28 12.75 10.14
N ALA A 33 6.34 13.56 10.06
CA ALA A 33 7.33 13.70 11.12
C ALA A 33 6.70 14.17 12.45
N GLU A 34 5.69 15.04 12.38
CA GLU A 34 4.92 15.50 13.54
C GLU A 34 4.00 14.42 14.12
N GLN A 35 3.32 13.65 13.27
CA GLN A 35 2.33 12.65 13.70
C GLN A 35 2.96 11.31 14.11
N LEU A 36 4.13 10.99 13.57
CA LEU A 36 4.76 9.69 13.72
C LEU A 36 5.04 9.33 15.19
N PRO A 37 5.62 10.20 16.05
CA PRO A 37 5.90 9.86 17.44
C PRO A 37 4.65 9.37 18.21
N ALA A 38 3.56 10.13 18.14
CA ALA A 38 2.29 9.78 18.80
C ALA A 38 1.71 8.47 18.25
N TYR A 39 1.76 8.28 16.93
CA TYR A 39 1.35 7.02 16.30
C TYR A 39 2.21 5.83 16.75
N GLU A 40 3.53 6.01 16.87
CA GLU A 40 4.44 4.94 17.30
C GLU A 40 4.22 4.56 18.75
N GLU A 41 3.99 5.51 19.65
CA GLU A 41 3.61 5.25 21.04
C GLU A 41 2.33 4.41 21.12
N GLN A 42 1.27 4.81 20.42
CA GLN A 42 0.01 4.08 20.37
C GLN A 42 0.19 2.66 19.79
N ARG A 43 1.00 2.53 18.73
CA ARG A 43 1.32 1.25 18.09
C ARG A 43 2.10 0.32 19.02
N LEU A 44 3.06 0.87 19.78
CA LEU A 44 3.95 0.12 20.67
C LEU A 44 3.31 -0.22 22.02
N GLY A 45 2.29 0.54 22.45
CA GLY A 45 1.53 0.33 23.69
C GLY A 45 0.43 -0.74 23.64
N ARG A 46 0.32 -1.51 22.55
CA ARG A 46 -0.74 -2.54 22.40
C ARG A 46 -0.53 -3.71 23.37
N ALA A 47 -1.61 -4.11 24.06
CA ALA A 47 -1.59 -5.11 25.15
C ALA A 47 -1.04 -6.49 24.76
N HIS A 48 -1.11 -6.88 23.48
CA HIS A 48 -0.66 -8.19 23.00
C HIS A 48 0.77 -8.17 22.41
N ARG A 49 1.57 -7.15 22.71
CA ARG A 49 2.95 -7.04 22.19
C ARG A 49 3.92 -7.89 23.02
N GLN A 50 4.63 -8.80 22.34
CA GLN A 50 5.60 -9.71 22.97
C GLN A 50 6.98 -9.09 23.27
N ARG A 51 7.29 -7.91 22.71
CA ARG A 51 8.59 -7.22 22.91
C ARG A 51 8.40 -5.91 23.66
N MET A 52 9.35 -5.55 24.52
CA MET A 52 9.35 -4.26 25.21
C MET A 52 9.46 -3.07 24.24
N ILE A 53 8.93 -1.91 24.63
CA ILE A 53 9.10 -0.62 23.92
C ILE A 53 10.61 -0.37 23.76
N GLY A 54 11.08 -0.11 22.53
CA GLY A 54 12.51 -0.01 22.20
C GLY A 54 13.22 -1.32 21.81
N GLY A 55 12.65 -2.50 22.02
CA GLY A 55 13.25 -3.79 21.62
C GLY A 55 13.17 -4.13 20.11
N GLY A 56 12.99 -3.11 19.27
CA GLY A 56 12.96 -3.24 17.81
C GLY A 56 14.34 -2.99 17.22
N ARG A 57 14.53 -3.35 15.95
CA ARG A 57 15.67 -2.84 15.17
C ARG A 57 15.45 -1.35 14.93
N ASP A 58 16.51 -0.57 15.06
CA ASP A 58 16.52 0.83 14.62
C ASP A 58 16.16 0.93 13.15
N PHE A 59 15.70 2.12 12.74
CA PHE A 59 15.42 2.37 11.34
C PHE A 59 16.73 2.54 10.59
N ASP A 60 17.04 1.61 9.70
CA ASP A 60 18.24 1.65 8.86
C ASP A 60 18.20 2.78 7.81
N GLN A 61 17.05 3.44 7.62
CA GLN A 61 16.80 4.45 6.58
C GLN A 61 16.13 5.72 7.14
N PRO A 62 16.47 6.93 6.62
CA PRO A 62 15.80 8.17 6.97
C PRO A 62 14.29 8.14 6.67
N LEU A 63 13.49 8.91 7.42
CA LEU A 63 12.03 8.98 7.24
C LEU A 63 11.64 9.32 5.78
N VAL A 64 12.36 10.26 5.16
CA VAL A 64 12.15 10.66 3.76
C VAL A 64 12.21 9.45 2.83
N ILE A 65 13.23 8.60 3.00
CA ILE A 65 13.42 7.40 2.17
C ILE A 65 12.33 6.37 2.44
N ARG A 66 11.99 6.16 3.71
CA ARG A 66 10.93 5.21 4.09
C ARG A 66 9.57 5.62 3.50
N VAL A 67 9.23 6.91 3.52
CA VAL A 67 7.99 7.43 2.92
C VAL A 67 8.04 7.35 1.39
N ALA A 68 9.14 7.79 0.77
CA ALA A 68 9.30 7.71 -0.69
C ALA A 68 9.18 6.28 -1.22
N LEU A 69 9.75 5.32 -0.48
CA LEU A 69 9.67 3.90 -0.75
C LEU A 69 8.22 3.40 -0.73
N VAL A 70 7.46 3.73 0.30
CA VAL A 70 6.05 3.32 0.42
C VAL A 70 5.21 3.93 -0.69
N LEU A 71 5.35 5.24 -0.94
CA LEU A 71 4.62 5.92 -2.01
C LEU A 71 4.97 5.36 -3.39
N THR A 72 6.23 4.99 -3.63
CA THR A 72 6.66 4.37 -4.89
C THR A 72 5.99 3.02 -5.11
N TYR A 73 5.90 2.20 -4.07
CA TYR A 73 5.18 0.93 -4.15
C TYR A 73 3.70 1.15 -4.48
N LEU A 74 3.04 2.10 -3.80
CA LEU A 74 1.63 2.42 -4.02
C LEU A 74 1.37 3.02 -5.41
N ARG A 75 2.31 3.81 -5.95
CA ARG A 75 2.18 4.47 -7.24
C ARG A 75 2.43 3.53 -8.41
N LEU A 76 3.50 2.73 -8.34
CA LEU A 76 3.96 1.95 -9.48
C LEU A 76 3.44 0.51 -9.45
N HIS A 77 2.99 0.01 -8.30
CA HIS A 77 2.53 -1.37 -8.11
C HIS A 77 3.52 -2.43 -8.63
N ILE A 78 4.83 -2.12 -8.58
CA ILE A 78 5.91 -3.03 -8.96
C ILE A 78 6.28 -3.97 -7.81
N PRO A 79 6.99 -5.09 -8.07
CA PRO A 79 7.43 -5.99 -7.02
C PRO A 79 8.21 -5.27 -5.91
N GLN A 80 7.96 -5.64 -4.65
CA GLN A 80 8.61 -5.02 -3.49
C GLN A 80 10.14 -5.11 -3.56
N GLU A 81 10.68 -6.20 -4.10
CA GLU A 81 12.13 -6.35 -4.33
C GLU A 81 12.67 -5.25 -5.24
N ALA A 82 11.96 -4.91 -6.34
CA ALA A 82 12.38 -3.84 -7.24
C ALA A 82 12.34 -2.47 -6.55
N VAL A 83 11.32 -2.20 -5.74
CA VAL A 83 11.28 -0.99 -4.90
C VAL A 83 12.46 -0.96 -3.93
N ALA A 84 12.76 -2.09 -3.29
CA ALA A 84 13.88 -2.20 -2.36
C ALA A 84 15.21 -1.82 -3.01
N GLN A 85 15.48 -2.32 -4.22
CA GLN A 85 16.69 -2.00 -4.97
C GLN A 85 16.81 -0.50 -5.31
N LEU A 86 15.70 0.17 -5.62
CA LEU A 86 15.69 1.62 -5.88
C LEU A 86 16.14 2.42 -4.65
N TYR A 87 15.78 1.98 -3.45
CA TYR A 87 16.03 2.67 -2.18
C TYR A 87 17.05 1.95 -1.28
N GLY A 88 17.78 0.97 -1.83
CA GLY A 88 18.71 0.06 -1.13
C GLY A 88 18.22 -0.40 0.23
N ALA A 89 16.97 -0.83 0.22
CA ALA A 89 16.32 -1.56 1.29
C ALA A 89 16.24 -3.05 0.90
N THR A 90 15.77 -3.89 1.81
CA THR A 90 15.36 -5.25 1.48
C THR A 90 13.86 -5.33 1.21
N GLN A 91 13.38 -6.35 0.51
CA GLN A 91 11.94 -6.58 0.36
C GLN A 91 11.21 -6.64 1.71
N SER A 92 11.86 -7.19 2.73
CA SER A 92 11.32 -7.25 4.09
C SER A 92 11.16 -5.88 4.73
N ASP A 93 12.05 -4.93 4.44
CA ASP A 93 11.92 -3.55 4.86
C ASP A 93 10.74 -2.88 4.18
N VAL A 94 10.55 -3.12 2.87
CA VAL A 94 9.39 -2.59 2.13
C VAL A 94 8.08 -3.07 2.74
N SER A 95 7.95 -4.38 2.99
CA SER A 95 6.77 -4.96 3.65
C SER A 95 6.53 -4.39 5.04
N ARG A 96 7.59 -4.12 5.80
CA ARG A 96 7.52 -3.58 7.16
C ARG A 96 7.11 -2.11 7.15
N GLU A 97 7.71 -1.31 6.29
CA GLU A 97 7.43 0.12 6.18
C GLU A 97 6.04 0.39 5.60
N LEU A 98 5.56 -0.44 4.66
CA LEU A 98 4.15 -0.41 4.24
C LEU A 98 3.22 -0.54 5.45
N ARG A 99 3.41 -1.55 6.31
CA ARG A 99 2.56 -1.75 7.49
C ARG A 99 2.67 -0.62 8.53
N ARG A 100 3.84 0.02 8.64
CA ARG A 100 4.10 1.06 9.64
C ARG A 100 3.63 2.45 9.20
N LEU A 101 3.84 2.79 7.93
CA LEU A 101 3.61 4.14 7.42
C LEU A 101 2.28 4.29 6.71
N LEU A 102 1.69 3.22 6.17
CA LEU A 102 0.42 3.31 5.46
C LEU A 102 -0.70 3.94 6.32
N PRO A 103 -0.88 3.59 7.61
CA PRO A 103 -1.93 4.23 8.42
C PRO A 103 -1.71 5.73 8.64
N VAL A 104 -0.45 6.17 8.80
CA VAL A 104 -0.11 7.58 8.97
C VAL A 104 -0.30 8.33 7.65
N LEU A 105 0.10 7.71 6.53
CA LEU A 105 -0.11 8.26 5.18
C LEU A 105 -1.59 8.41 4.85
N GLN A 106 -2.43 7.45 5.24
CA GLN A 106 -3.88 7.54 5.07
C GLN A 106 -4.51 8.67 5.87
N ALA A 107 -3.96 9.01 7.05
CA ALA A 107 -4.42 10.14 7.85
C ALA A 107 -3.94 11.49 7.27
N ALA A 108 -2.74 11.52 6.67
CA ALA A 108 -2.13 12.74 6.14
C ALA A 108 -2.55 13.07 4.69
N LEU A 109 -2.96 12.07 3.91
CA LEU A 109 -3.43 12.23 2.53
C LEU A 109 -4.96 12.17 2.46
N PRO A 110 -5.59 12.87 1.51
CA PRO A 110 -7.01 12.72 1.25
C PRO A 110 -7.29 11.28 0.77
N CYS A 111 -7.70 10.42 1.68
CA CYS A 111 -8.17 9.08 1.35
C CYS A 111 -9.57 9.19 0.74
N PRO A 112 -9.84 8.66 -0.47
CA PRO A 112 -11.19 8.68 -1.02
C PRO A 112 -12.14 7.94 -0.07
N ALA A 113 -13.32 8.50 0.21
CA ALA A 113 -14.29 7.98 1.19
C ALA A 113 -14.63 6.49 0.98
N VAL A 114 -14.58 6.01 -0.27
CA VAL A 114 -14.79 4.60 -0.64
C VAL A 114 -13.80 3.65 0.08
N TRP A 115 -12.55 4.07 0.27
CA TRP A 115 -11.53 3.26 0.96
C TRP A 115 -11.72 3.24 2.48
N GLN A 116 -12.37 4.26 3.06
CA GLN A 116 -12.73 4.27 4.48
C GLN A 116 -13.88 3.28 4.74
N GLN A 117 -14.88 3.23 3.86
CA GLN A 117 -16.03 2.32 3.99
C GLN A 117 -15.65 0.84 3.82
N LEU A 118 -14.72 0.52 2.91
CA LEU A 118 -14.23 -0.85 2.71
C LEU A 118 -13.38 -1.35 3.88
N ALA A 119 -12.68 -0.46 4.60
CA ALA A 119 -11.83 -0.84 5.74
C ALA A 119 -12.64 -1.26 6.97
N GLU A 120 -13.89 -0.79 7.09
CA GLU A 120 -14.76 -1.06 8.24
C GLU A 120 -15.69 -2.26 8.04
N GLY A 121 -15.64 -2.93 6.88
CA GLY A 121 -16.62 -3.97 6.56
C GLY A 121 -18.05 -3.43 6.56
N ALA A 122 -18.20 -2.11 6.34
CA ALA A 122 -19.49 -1.47 6.25
C ALA A 122 -20.20 -1.98 5.01
N ASP A 123 -21.43 -2.46 5.18
CA ASP A 123 -22.31 -2.75 4.07
C ASP A 123 -22.45 -1.48 3.21
N LEU A 124 -22.20 -1.62 1.91
CA LEU A 124 -22.45 -0.54 0.95
C LEU A 124 -23.94 -0.22 1.02
N SER A 125 -24.28 1.06 1.21
CA SER A 125 -25.68 1.47 1.17
C SER A 125 -26.27 1.19 -0.21
N PRO A 126 -27.60 0.95 -0.34
CA PRO A 126 -28.25 0.70 -1.63
C PRO A 126 -27.99 1.80 -2.67
N GLU A 127 -27.76 3.03 -2.22
CA GLU A 127 -27.45 4.19 -3.06
C GLU A 127 -26.02 4.15 -3.66
N GLN A 128 -25.13 3.36 -3.05
CA GLN A 128 -23.74 3.15 -3.48
C GLN A 128 -23.56 1.88 -4.32
N CYS A 129 -24.56 1.01 -4.31
CA CYS A 129 -24.66 -0.15 -5.17
C CYS A 129 -25.38 0.26 -6.46
N LEU A 130 -24.74 0.02 -7.61
CA LEU A 130 -25.44 0.18 -8.88
C LEU A 130 -26.46 -0.95 -9.02
N GLU A 131 -27.74 -0.60 -9.01
CA GLU A 131 -28.82 -1.55 -9.26
C GLU A 131 -28.84 -1.97 -10.74
N LEU A 132 -29.33 -3.18 -11.02
CA LEU A 132 -29.37 -3.74 -12.37
C LEU A 132 -30.12 -2.82 -13.36
N GLU A 133 -31.11 -2.12 -12.86
CA GLU A 133 -31.92 -1.12 -13.58
C GLU A 133 -31.09 0.11 -13.95
N GLN A 134 -30.14 0.55 -13.12
CA GLN A 134 -29.26 1.68 -13.43
C GLN A 134 -28.19 1.31 -14.49
N LEU A 135 -27.97 0.01 -14.70
CA LEU A 135 -27.06 -0.54 -15.71
C LEU A 135 -27.77 -0.87 -17.03
N MET A 136 -29.09 -0.61 -17.14
CA MET A 136 -29.91 -0.98 -18.30
C MET A 136 -29.47 -0.32 -19.61
N ASP A 137 -28.86 0.87 -19.53
CA ASP A 137 -28.28 1.58 -20.67
C ASP A 137 -26.96 0.96 -21.17
N ARG A 138 -26.51 -0.14 -20.55
CA ARG A 138 -25.30 -0.94 -20.88
C ARG A 138 -24.00 -0.12 -20.93
N ARG A 139 -23.98 1.08 -20.37
CA ARG A 139 -22.82 1.97 -20.34
C ARG A 139 -22.31 2.09 -18.91
N ALA A 140 -21.58 1.06 -18.48
CA ALA A 140 -20.75 1.14 -17.28
C ALA A 140 -19.29 1.15 -17.73
N LEU A 141 -18.57 2.23 -17.43
CA LEU A 141 -17.12 2.27 -17.58
C LEU A 141 -16.51 1.74 -16.29
N ILE A 142 -16.13 0.47 -16.29
CA ILE A 142 -15.46 -0.17 -15.16
C ILE A 142 -13.97 -0.17 -15.47
N ASP A 143 -13.22 0.72 -14.84
CA ASP A 143 -11.75 0.66 -14.84
C ASP A 143 -11.31 -0.31 -13.75
N ALA A 144 -11.16 -1.58 -14.12
CA ALA A 144 -10.73 -2.64 -13.21
C ALA A 144 -9.39 -3.20 -13.66
N THR A 145 -8.36 -3.02 -12.84
CA THR A 145 -7.14 -3.82 -12.93
C THR A 145 -7.36 -5.15 -12.22
N GLU A 146 -7.48 -6.24 -12.96
CA GLU A 146 -7.54 -7.58 -12.37
C GLU A 146 -6.24 -7.90 -11.63
N GLN A 147 -6.31 -7.99 -10.30
CA GLN A 147 -5.20 -8.46 -9.48
C GLN A 147 -5.39 -9.94 -9.13
N ARG A 148 -4.30 -10.71 -9.25
CA ARG A 148 -4.30 -12.12 -8.82
C ARG A 148 -4.39 -12.17 -7.30
N ILE A 149 -5.45 -12.77 -6.79
CA ILE A 149 -5.60 -13.06 -5.36
C ILE A 149 -5.13 -14.50 -5.06
N SER A 150 -4.63 -14.72 -3.84
CA SER A 150 -4.38 -16.09 -3.36
C SER A 150 -5.72 -16.83 -3.27
N ARG A 151 -5.83 -17.95 -3.98
CA ARG A 151 -7.06 -18.71 -4.05
C ARG A 151 -7.23 -19.51 -2.77
N PRO A 152 -8.40 -19.44 -2.09
CA PRO A 152 -8.65 -20.27 -0.93
C PRO A 152 -8.44 -21.75 -1.23
N THR A 153 -7.82 -22.46 -0.28
CA THR A 153 -7.54 -23.90 -0.38
C THR A 153 -8.84 -24.71 -0.36
N GLU A 154 -9.83 -24.24 0.41
CA GLU A 154 -11.15 -24.83 0.56
C GLU A 154 -11.95 -24.83 -0.75
N SER A 155 -12.50 -25.98 -1.09
CA SER A 155 -13.10 -26.24 -2.41
C SER A 155 -14.35 -25.41 -2.69
N THR A 156 -15.15 -25.15 -1.66
CA THR A 156 -16.40 -24.37 -1.71
C THR A 156 -16.09 -22.90 -2.01
N LYS A 157 -15.23 -22.27 -1.20
CA LYS A 157 -14.79 -20.87 -1.37
C LYS A 157 -14.01 -20.65 -2.66
N ARG A 158 -13.29 -21.66 -3.13
CA ARG A 158 -12.55 -21.58 -4.41
C ARG A 158 -13.46 -21.38 -5.62
N LYS A 159 -14.71 -21.88 -5.59
CA LYS A 159 -15.67 -21.66 -6.68
C LYS A 159 -16.19 -20.23 -6.70
N GLU A 160 -16.36 -19.62 -5.52
CA GLU A 160 -16.80 -18.23 -5.38
C GLU A 160 -15.76 -17.26 -5.96
N HIS A 161 -14.47 -17.57 -5.82
CA HIS A 161 -13.36 -16.77 -6.37
C HIS A 161 -12.89 -17.23 -7.77
N TYR A 162 -13.76 -17.90 -8.54
CA TYR A 162 -13.42 -18.40 -9.86
C TYR A 162 -13.58 -17.31 -10.94
N SER A 163 -12.46 -16.70 -11.34
CA SER A 163 -12.42 -15.61 -12.35
C SER A 163 -12.73 -16.04 -13.80
N GLY A 164 -13.10 -17.30 -14.08
CA GLY A 164 -13.52 -17.73 -15.42
C GLY A 164 -12.40 -17.78 -16.49
N LYS A 165 -11.28 -17.07 -16.27
CA LYS A 165 -10.12 -17.08 -17.16
C LYS A 165 -9.44 -18.45 -17.14
N LYS A 166 -9.61 -19.18 -18.24
CA LYS A 166 -8.96 -20.47 -18.48
C LYS A 166 -7.49 -20.27 -18.81
N LYS A 167 -6.64 -20.92 -18.00
CA LYS A 167 -5.21 -21.20 -18.22
C LYS A 167 -4.24 -20.04 -17.95
N PHE A 168 -3.61 -20.11 -16.78
CA PHE A 168 -2.19 -19.78 -16.65
C PHE A 168 -1.54 -20.97 -15.97
N HIS A 169 -0.77 -21.77 -16.70
CA HIS A 169 0.08 -22.80 -16.12
C HIS A 169 1.30 -22.10 -15.51
N ALA A 170 1.22 -21.69 -14.26
CA ALA A 170 2.42 -21.44 -13.48
C ALA A 170 3.01 -22.83 -13.18
N GLN A 171 4.13 -23.17 -13.81
CA GLN A 171 4.92 -24.32 -13.37
C GLN A 171 5.29 -24.07 -11.91
N ASP A 172 4.88 -24.99 -11.04
CA ASP A 172 5.19 -24.98 -9.63
C ASP A 172 6.70 -25.19 -9.45
N PRO A 173 7.47 -24.19 -8.96
CA PRO A 173 8.90 -24.35 -8.76
C PRO A 173 9.25 -25.26 -7.58
N ALA A 174 8.26 -25.75 -6.82
CA ALA A 174 8.46 -26.66 -5.69
C ALA A 174 8.38 -28.16 -6.06
N ARG A 175 8.45 -28.51 -7.36
CA ARG A 175 8.63 -29.91 -7.79
C ARG A 175 10.10 -30.19 -8.15
N HIS A 176 10.90 -30.44 -7.12
CA HIS A 176 12.07 -31.31 -7.17
C HIS A 176 12.13 -32.15 -5.89
#